data_AF-A0A2G9TKT3-F1
#
_entry.id   AF-A0A2G9TKT3-F1
#
_cell.length_a   1.000
_cell.length_b   1.000
_cell.length_c   1.000
_cell.angle_alpha   90.00
_cell.angle_beta   90.00
_cell.angle_gamma   90.00
#
_symmetry.space_group_name_H-M   'P 1'
#
loop_
_entity.id
_entity.type
_entity.pdbx_description
1 polymer ?
#
loop_
_entity_poly.entity_id
_entity_poly.type
_entity_poly.pdbx_seq_one_letter_code
_entity_poly.pdbx_strand_id
1 'polypeptide(L)'
;EIKAFRTNLALLCNFDWVPIPIAYPQVVFLAVRVYFVICLISRQYIVDNMAGNESVIDLYVPFMTILQFIFLIGWMKVAEALLNPLGEDDDDFECNFLIDKNIATGLAIVDETYDKCPELMMDRFKDPNYVPVYSEDSKKYGHDGILVGSAEGIKYVVVRSIV
;
A
#
# COMPACT_ATOMS: atom_id res chain seq x y z
N GLU A 1 -6.99 -6.63 26.33
CA GLU A 1 -8.00 -6.02 25.43
C GLU A 1 -8.33 -4.56 25.72
N ILE A 2 -9.11 -4.19 26.74
CA ILE A 2 -9.54 -2.78 26.95
C ILE A 2 -8.35 -1.80 27.04
N LYS A 3 -7.27 -2.17 27.75
CA LYS A 3 -6.05 -1.35 27.83
C LYS A 3 -5.39 -1.17 26.46
N ALA A 4 -5.36 -2.21 25.62
CA ALA A 4 -4.80 -2.15 24.28
C ALA A 4 -5.64 -1.24 23.37
N PHE A 5 -6.97 -1.37 23.43
CA PHE A 5 -7.90 -0.49 22.73
C PHE A 5 -7.68 0.98 23.11
N ARG A 6 -7.59 1.29 24.42
CA ARG A 6 -7.29 2.64 24.91
C ARG A 6 -5.93 3.14 24.43
N THR A 7 -4.90 2.29 24.45
CA THR A 7 -3.55 2.66 23.97
C THR A 7 -3.57 2.99 22.48
N ASN A 8 -4.31 2.25 21.66
CA ASN A 8 -4.43 2.53 20.23
C ASN A 8 -5.18 3.84 19.95
N LEU A 9 -6.26 4.13 20.70
CA LEU A 9 -6.94 5.43 20.61
C LEU A 9 -6.03 6.59 21.03
N ALA A 10 -5.27 6.41 22.12
CA ALA A 10 -4.31 7.42 22.57
C ALA A 10 -3.20 7.66 21.54
N LEU A 11 -2.74 6.62 20.84
CA LEU A 11 -1.78 6.75 19.75
C LEU A 11 -2.35 7.62 18.63
N LEU A 12 -3.61 7.40 18.23
CA LEU A 12 -4.29 8.20 17.22
C LEU A 12 -4.41 9.67 17.66
N CYS A 13 -4.80 9.93 18.90
CA CYS A 13 -4.81 11.29 19.45
C CYS A 13 -3.42 11.94 19.49
N ASN A 14 -2.36 11.17 19.74
CA ASN A 14 -1.00 11.71 19.73
C ASN A 14 -0.53 12.11 18.33
N PHE A 15 -0.93 11.37 17.29
CA PHE A 15 -0.63 11.73 15.90
C PHE A 15 -1.35 13.01 15.46
N ASP A 16 -2.57 13.25 15.95
CA ASP A 16 -3.31 14.50 15.73
C ASP A 16 -2.76 15.66 16.58
N TRP A 17 -2.38 15.39 17.84
CA TRP A 17 -1.89 16.41 18.77
C TRP A 17 -0.52 17.00 18.37
N VAL A 18 0.39 16.16 17.86
CA VAL A 18 1.72 16.61 17.40
C VAL A 18 1.90 16.29 15.92
N PRO A 19 1.45 17.18 15.02
CA PRO A 19 1.70 17.02 13.60
C PRO A 19 3.18 17.27 13.27
N ILE A 20 3.57 16.91 12.05
CA ILE A 20 4.91 17.22 11.51
C ILE A 20 5.14 18.74 11.62
N PRO A 21 6.33 19.19 12.05
CA PRO A 21 6.64 20.61 12.14
C PRO A 21 6.34 21.34 10.83
N ILE A 22 5.54 22.40 10.91
CA ILE A 22 5.01 23.14 9.74
C ILE A 22 6.12 23.62 8.80
N ALA A 23 7.30 23.94 9.33
CA ALA A 23 8.45 24.34 8.53
C ALA A 23 8.89 23.27 7.50
N TYR A 24 8.69 21.98 7.78
CA TYR A 24 9.17 20.89 6.93
C TYR A 24 8.40 20.81 5.60
N PRO A 25 7.06 20.65 5.60
CA PRO A 25 6.28 20.72 4.36
C PRO A 25 6.47 22.05 3.62
N GLN A 26 6.55 23.17 4.36
CA GLN A 26 6.74 24.49 3.76
C GLN A 26 8.03 24.60 2.95
N VAL A 27 9.16 24.13 3.49
CA VAL A 27 10.45 24.16 2.79
C VAL A 27 10.40 23.28 1.54
N VAL A 28 9.80 22.09 1.62
CA VAL A 28 9.66 21.17 0.47
C VAL A 28 8.78 21.80 -0.61
N PHE A 29 7.61 22.31 -0.25
CA PHE A 29 6.69 22.96 -1.21
C PHE A 29 7.32 24.19 -1.86
N LEU A 30 8.05 25.00 -1.09
CA LEU A 30 8.75 26.16 -1.62
C LEU A 30 9.85 25.72 -2.60
N ALA A 31 10.68 24.75 -2.22
CA ALA A 31 11.79 24.27 -3.05
C ALA A 31 11.29 23.73 -4.40
N VAL A 32 10.27 22.89 -4.40
CA VAL A 32 9.69 22.32 -5.63
C VAL A 32 9.07 23.41 -6.50
N ARG A 33 8.32 24.36 -5.91
CA ARG A 33 7.70 25.47 -6.66
C ARG A 33 8.76 26.39 -7.26
N VAL A 34 9.78 26.79 -6.49
CA VAL A 34 10.87 27.65 -6.98
C VAL A 34 11.66 26.97 -8.09
N TYR A 35 11.95 25.68 -7.96
CA TYR A 35 12.60 24.90 -9.03
C TYR A 35 11.82 24.99 -10.35
N PHE A 36 10.49 24.84 -10.30
CA PHE A 36 9.67 24.92 -11.50
C PHE A 36 9.47 26.35 -12.02
N VAL A 37 9.44 27.37 -11.16
CA VAL A 37 9.46 28.78 -11.59
C VAL A 37 10.73 29.09 -12.38
N ILE A 38 11.89 28.58 -11.94
CA ILE A 38 13.15 28.73 -12.67
C ILE A 38 13.10 27.93 -13.99
N CYS A 39 12.57 26.70 -13.98
CA CYS A 39 12.43 25.89 -15.20
C CYS A 39 11.50 26.56 -16.23
N LEU A 40 10.45 27.27 -15.80
CA LEU A 40 9.55 27.99 -16.69
C LEU A 40 10.25 29.09 -17.47
N ILE A 41 11.26 29.74 -16.91
CA ILE A 41 12.02 30.81 -17.59
C ILE A 41 13.22 30.22 -18.35
N SER A 42 13.98 29.34 -17.71
CA SER A 42 15.26 28.84 -18.24
C SER A 42 15.12 27.82 -19.37
N ARG A 43 13.98 27.12 -19.46
CA ARG A 43 13.74 26.07 -20.46
C ARG A 43 12.75 26.48 -21.56
N GLN A 44 12.60 27.79 -21.78
CA GLN A 44 11.91 28.30 -22.97
C GLN A 44 12.79 28.09 -24.20
N TYR A 45 12.20 27.63 -25.29
CA TYR A 45 12.87 27.60 -26.58
C TYR A 45 12.81 29.01 -27.19
N ILE A 46 13.98 29.58 -27.49
CA ILE A 46 14.08 30.94 -28.05
C ILE A 46 14.06 30.81 -29.57
N VAL A 47 12.96 31.22 -30.20
CA VAL A 47 12.80 31.24 -31.65
C VAL A 47 13.34 32.57 -32.19
N ASP A 48 14.65 32.66 -32.38
CA ASP A 48 15.25 33.81 -33.07
C ASP A 48 16.32 33.37 -34.06
N ASN A 49 16.15 33.73 -35.34
CA ASN A 49 17.06 33.41 -36.46
C ASN A 49 18.40 34.17 -36.41
N MET A 50 18.61 35.00 -35.38
CA MET A 50 19.80 35.83 -35.16
C MET A 50 20.49 35.53 -33.82
N ALA A 51 19.96 34.60 -33.01
CA ALA A 51 20.53 34.22 -31.73
C ALA A 51 21.57 33.10 -31.92
N GLY A 52 22.82 33.33 -31.52
CA GLY A 52 23.92 32.35 -31.67
C GLY A 52 23.78 31.03 -30.88
N ASN A 53 22.64 30.77 -30.25
CA ASN A 53 22.28 29.55 -29.52
C ASN A 53 20.98 28.96 -30.08
N GLU A 54 20.94 28.70 -31.39
CA GLU A 54 19.84 27.96 -32.00
C GLU A 54 19.80 26.54 -31.42
N SER A 55 18.70 26.19 -30.75
CA SER A 55 18.47 24.81 -30.33
C SER A 55 18.16 23.96 -31.56
N VAL A 56 19.01 22.96 -31.82
CA VAL A 56 18.91 22.02 -32.97
C VAL A 56 17.55 21.32 -33.08
N ILE A 57 16.83 21.21 -31.96
CA ILE A 57 15.50 20.60 -31.85
C ILE A 57 14.61 21.62 -31.15
N ASP A 58 13.82 22.34 -31.94
CA ASP A 58 12.85 23.31 -31.43
C ASP A 58 11.47 22.64 -31.31
N LEU A 59 11.17 22.17 -30.10
CA LEU A 59 9.86 21.61 -29.77
C LEU A 59 9.01 22.74 -29.20
N TYR A 60 7.98 23.17 -29.94
CA TYR A 60 6.98 24.14 -29.46
C TYR A 60 6.43 23.80 -28.05
N VAL A 61 6.46 22.52 -27.67
CA VAL A 61 6.06 22.02 -26.35
C VAL A 61 7.26 21.34 -25.65
N PRO A 62 7.67 21.77 -24.44
CA PRO A 62 8.79 21.18 -23.71
C PRO A 62 8.41 19.84 -23.04
N PHE A 63 8.26 18.77 -23.83
CA PHE A 63 7.80 17.45 -23.36
C PHE A 63 8.59 16.89 -22.17
N MET A 64 9.93 16.99 -22.20
CA MET A 64 10.77 16.49 -21.11
C MET A 64 10.57 17.26 -19.79
N THR A 65 10.32 18.57 -19.87
CA THR A 65 10.04 19.38 -18.67
C THR A 65 8.65 19.09 -18.12
N ILE A 66 7.66 18.82 -18.98
CA ILE A 66 6.32 18.38 -18.56
C ILE A 66 6.38 17.04 -17.83
N LEU A 67 7.14 16.07 -18.35
CA LEU A 67 7.34 14.78 -17.70
C LEU A 67 7.99 14.97 -16.31
N GLN A 68 9.05 15.79 -16.21
CA GLN A 68 9.68 16.11 -14.92
C GLN A 68 8.71 16.80 -13.95
N PHE A 69 7.84 17.67 -14.46
CA PHE A 69 6.80 18.32 -13.67
C PHE A 69 5.83 17.30 -13.08
N ILE A 70 5.30 16.38 -13.90
CA ILE A 70 4.37 15.34 -13.44
C ILE A 70 5.01 14.49 -12.34
N PHE A 71 6.26 14.05 -12.51
CA PHE A 71 6.92 13.21 -11.51
C PHE A 71 7.20 13.94 -10.19
N LEU A 72 7.76 15.16 -10.23
CA LEU A 72 8.16 15.85 -9.00
C LEU A 72 6.98 16.49 -8.26
N ILE A 73 6.03 17.09 -8.98
CA ILE A 73 4.79 17.60 -8.36
C ILE A 73 3.90 16.45 -7.93
N GLY A 74 3.80 15.38 -8.72
CA GLY A 74 3.05 14.18 -8.36
C GLY A 74 3.61 13.55 -7.08
N TRP A 75 4.93 13.39 -6.98
CA TRP A 75 5.54 12.84 -5.77
C TRP A 75 5.33 13.74 -4.54
N MET A 76 5.44 15.06 -4.71
CA MET A 76 5.12 16.02 -3.65
C MET A 76 3.63 15.93 -3.22
N LYS A 77 2.72 15.75 -4.18
CA LYS A 77 1.28 15.62 -3.94
C LYS A 77 0.91 14.32 -3.21
N VAL A 78 1.60 13.21 -3.48
CA VAL A 78 1.44 11.97 -2.71
C VAL A 78 1.80 12.20 -1.24
N ALA A 79 2.88 12.92 -0.95
CA ALA A 79 3.25 13.25 0.42
C ALA A 79 2.25 14.20 1.10
N GLU A 80 1.62 15.10 0.33
CA GLU A 80 0.57 16.00 0.81
C GLU A 80 -0.71 15.23 1.18
N ALA A 81 -1.16 14.30 0.33
CA ALA A 81 -2.34 13.48 0.60
C ALA A 81 -2.15 12.61 1.86
N LEU A 82 -0.96 12.02 2.05
CA LEU A 82 -0.67 11.18 3.21
C LEU A 82 -0.42 11.97 4.51
N LEU A 83 -0.40 13.30 4.45
CA LEU A 83 -0.11 14.13 5.63
C LEU A 83 -1.27 14.10 6.63
N ASN A 84 -2.51 13.95 6.15
CA ASN A 84 -3.69 13.79 6.99
C ASN A 84 -4.61 12.70 6.43
N PRO A 85 -4.36 11.41 6.74
CA PRO A 85 -5.14 10.28 6.21
C PRO A 85 -6.54 10.13 6.86
N LEU A 86 -6.92 11.04 7.75
CA LEU A 86 -8.22 11.07 8.45
C LEU A 86 -9.15 12.18 7.89
N GLY A 87 -8.85 12.68 6.69
CA GLY A 87 -9.64 13.71 6.01
C GLY A 87 -10.86 13.14 5.29
N GLU A 88 -11.25 13.85 4.24
CA GLU A 88 -12.37 13.50 3.35
C GLU A 88 -11.89 13.27 1.90
N ASP A 89 -10.58 13.12 1.68
CA ASP A 89 -10.05 12.83 0.34
C ASP A 89 -10.37 11.38 -0.05
N ASP A 90 -10.45 11.10 -1.35
CA ASP A 90 -10.86 9.79 -1.89
C ASP A 90 -9.98 8.61 -1.41
N ASP A 91 -8.72 8.88 -1.06
CA ASP A 91 -7.73 7.89 -0.60
C ASP A 91 -7.59 7.83 0.94
N ASP A 92 -8.40 8.59 1.68
CA ASP A 92 -8.37 8.62 3.15
C ASP A 92 -9.04 7.39 3.78
N PHE A 93 -8.84 7.22 5.09
CA PHE A 93 -9.50 6.15 5.83
C PHE A 93 -11.01 6.40 5.97
N GLU A 94 -11.81 5.43 5.54
CA GLU A 94 -13.26 5.37 5.72
C GLU A 94 -13.68 5.14 7.19
N CYS A 95 -13.43 6.13 8.03
CA CYS A 95 -13.63 6.06 9.47
C CYS A 95 -15.10 5.83 9.85
N ASN A 96 -16.04 6.47 9.15
CA ASN A 96 -17.47 6.33 9.40
C ASN A 96 -17.91 4.87 9.20
N PHE A 97 -17.49 4.25 8.10
CA PHE A 97 -17.78 2.84 7.84
C PHE A 97 -17.20 1.93 8.94
N LEU A 98 -15.97 2.18 9.38
CA LEU A 98 -15.35 1.39 10.44
C LEU A 98 -16.10 1.51 11.76
N ILE A 99 -16.56 2.71 12.13
CA ILE A 99 -17.34 2.94 13.35
C ILE A 99 -18.66 2.16 13.27
N ASP A 100 -19.43 2.34 12.20
CA ASP A 100 -20.73 1.69 12.02
C ASP A 100 -20.60 0.16 12.03
N LYS A 101 -19.64 -0.37 11.26
CA LYS A 101 -19.37 -1.81 11.20
C LYS A 101 -18.99 -2.37 12.56
N ASN A 102 -18.11 -1.68 13.30
CA ASN A 102 -17.63 -2.17 14.59
C ASN A 102 -18.73 -2.13 15.67
N ILE A 103 -19.58 -1.11 15.68
CA ILE A 103 -20.72 -1.03 16.60
C ILE A 103 -21.73 -2.14 16.28
N ALA A 104 -22.13 -2.29 15.01
CA ALA A 104 -23.08 -3.31 14.60
C ALA A 104 -22.57 -4.73 14.91
N THR A 105 -21.33 -5.03 14.55
CA THR A 105 -20.71 -6.34 14.80
C THR A 105 -20.54 -6.59 16.31
N GLY A 106 -20.07 -5.59 17.05
CA GLY A 106 -19.84 -5.69 18.49
C GLY A 106 -21.13 -6.00 19.25
N LEU A 107 -22.23 -5.32 18.90
CA LEU A 107 -23.55 -5.55 19.50
C LEU A 107 -24.12 -6.92 19.10
N ALA A 108 -24.02 -7.33 17.83
CA ALA A 108 -24.48 -8.65 17.39
C ALA A 108 -23.74 -9.80 18.08
N ILE A 109 -22.44 -9.62 18.38
CA ILE A 109 -21.64 -10.61 19.11
C ILE A 109 -22.16 -10.81 20.55
N VAL A 110 -22.45 -9.72 21.26
CA VAL A 110 -22.80 -9.78 22.68
C VAL A 110 -24.30 -9.99 22.95
N ASP A 111 -25.17 -9.74 21.97
CA ASP A 111 -26.61 -9.87 22.11
C ASP A 111 -27.14 -11.06 21.30
N GLU A 112 -27.19 -10.92 19.97
CA GLU A 112 -27.83 -11.91 19.10
C GLU A 112 -27.14 -13.27 19.10
N THR A 113 -25.82 -13.32 19.24
CA THR A 113 -25.03 -14.55 19.17
C THR A 113 -24.47 -15.01 20.51
N TYR A 114 -24.87 -14.36 21.61
CA TYR A 114 -24.47 -14.78 22.95
C TYR A 114 -24.94 -16.20 23.24
N ASP A 115 -23.99 -17.07 23.60
CA ASP A 115 -24.22 -18.49 23.93
C ASP A 115 -24.93 -19.31 22.82
N LYS A 116 -24.98 -18.79 21.59
CA LYS A 116 -25.53 -19.50 20.43
C LYS A 116 -24.42 -20.24 19.70
N CYS A 117 -24.29 -21.53 20.00
CA CYS A 117 -23.40 -22.41 19.27
C CYS A 117 -24.19 -23.21 18.21
N PRO A 118 -23.62 -23.45 17.01
CA PRO A 118 -24.21 -24.38 16.06
C PRO A 118 -24.22 -25.80 16.64
N GLU A 119 -25.14 -26.64 16.17
CA GLU A 119 -25.21 -28.04 16.59
C GLU A 119 -23.91 -28.78 16.24
N LEU A 120 -23.39 -29.51 17.22
CA LEU A 120 -22.18 -30.31 17.04
C LEU A 120 -22.49 -31.51 16.15
N MET A 121 -21.99 -31.45 14.92
CA MET A 121 -22.07 -32.54 13.94
C MET A 121 -20.68 -33.05 13.60
N MET A 122 -20.63 -34.30 13.16
CA MET A 122 -19.41 -34.90 12.68
C MET A 122 -19.01 -34.23 11.37
N ASP A 123 -17.77 -33.73 11.30
CA ASP A 123 -17.29 -33.09 10.08
C ASP A 123 -17.15 -34.09 8.91
N ARG A 124 -17.08 -33.55 7.70
CA ARG A 124 -16.85 -34.33 6.48
C ARG A 124 -15.44 -34.91 6.39
N PHE A 125 -14.49 -34.38 7.15
CA PHE A 125 -13.09 -34.80 7.16
C PHE A 125 -12.84 -36.06 7.98
N LYS A 126 -13.82 -36.53 8.77
CA LYS A 126 -13.72 -37.81 9.45
C LYS A 126 -13.62 -38.99 8.47
N ASP A 127 -14.16 -38.89 7.27
CA ASP A 127 -13.95 -39.91 6.24
C ASP A 127 -12.49 -39.83 5.74
N PRO A 128 -11.68 -40.89 5.90
CA PRO A 128 -10.30 -40.91 5.42
C PRO A 128 -10.16 -40.70 3.91
N ASN A 129 -11.22 -40.93 3.15
CA ASN A 129 -11.24 -40.76 1.70
C ASN A 129 -11.73 -39.38 1.25
N TYR A 130 -12.18 -38.53 2.18
CA TYR A 130 -12.66 -37.20 1.84
C TYR A 130 -11.49 -36.27 1.49
N VAL A 131 -11.44 -35.88 0.22
CA VAL A 131 -10.55 -34.84 -0.30
C VAL A 131 -11.36 -33.56 -0.56
N PRO A 132 -10.84 -32.37 -0.16
CA PRO A 132 -11.47 -31.10 -0.52
C PRO A 132 -11.68 -31.00 -2.03
N VAL A 133 -12.86 -30.55 -2.43
CA VAL A 133 -13.22 -30.33 -3.84
C VAL A 133 -12.84 -28.91 -4.26
N TYR A 134 -12.28 -28.81 -5.46
CA TYR A 134 -11.86 -27.56 -6.08
C TYR A 134 -12.62 -27.36 -7.39
N SER A 135 -12.88 -26.11 -7.77
CA SER A 135 -13.39 -25.79 -9.10
C SER A 135 -12.36 -26.18 -10.17
N GLU A 136 -12.82 -26.50 -11.38
CA GLU A 136 -11.96 -26.88 -12.51
C GLU A 136 -10.85 -25.85 -12.78
N ASP A 137 -11.16 -24.55 -12.64
CA ASP A 137 -10.18 -23.48 -12.81
C ASP A 137 -9.12 -23.42 -11.71
N SER A 138 -9.50 -23.74 -10.47
CA SER A 138 -8.55 -23.81 -9.34
C SER A 138 -7.64 -25.03 -9.44
N LYS A 139 -8.14 -26.13 -10.03
CA LYS A 139 -7.41 -27.39 -10.21
C LYS A 139 -6.29 -27.29 -11.24
N LYS A 140 -6.41 -26.38 -12.22
CA LYS A 140 -5.40 -26.14 -13.28
C LYS A 140 -4.02 -25.76 -12.71
N TYR A 141 -3.97 -25.14 -11.54
CA TYR A 141 -2.73 -24.70 -10.90
C TYR A 141 -2.15 -25.71 -9.89
N GLY A 142 -2.75 -26.90 -9.77
CA GLY A 142 -2.15 -28.08 -9.14
C GLY A 142 -2.10 -28.06 -7.60
N HIS A 143 -2.46 -29.18 -7.00
CA HIS A 143 -2.44 -29.42 -5.55
C HIS A 143 -1.13 -30.07 -5.05
N ASP A 144 -0.22 -30.39 -5.97
CA ASP A 144 0.96 -31.22 -5.73
C ASP A 144 2.18 -30.42 -5.25
N GLY A 145 2.06 -29.10 -5.13
CA GLY A 145 3.10 -28.19 -4.66
C GLY A 145 3.19 -28.10 -3.13
N ILE A 146 2.94 -29.19 -2.41
CA ILE A 146 3.12 -29.20 -0.95
C ILE A 146 4.59 -28.82 -0.71
N LEU A 147 4.80 -27.72 0.01
CA LEU A 147 6.13 -27.22 0.33
C LEU A 147 6.79 -28.17 1.33
N VAL A 148 7.47 -29.17 0.80
CA VAL A 148 8.20 -30.23 1.50
C VAL A 148 9.62 -29.80 1.94
N GLY A 149 9.98 -28.56 1.64
CA GLY A 149 11.26 -27.94 1.97
C GLY A 149 12.33 -28.17 0.90
N SER A 150 13.31 -27.27 0.82
CA SER A 150 14.34 -27.29 -0.22
C SER A 150 15.30 -28.50 -0.18
N ALA A 151 15.23 -29.30 0.88
CA ALA A 151 16.05 -30.49 1.08
C ALA A 151 15.30 -31.82 0.86
N GLU A 152 14.01 -31.77 0.50
CA GLU A 152 13.26 -32.97 0.16
C GLU A 152 13.82 -33.60 -1.13
N GLY A 153 14.14 -34.90 -1.09
CA GLY A 153 14.72 -35.63 -2.21
C GLY A 153 16.25 -35.77 -2.23
N ILE A 154 16.98 -35.16 -1.29
CA ILE A 154 18.45 -35.33 -1.20
C ILE A 154 18.78 -36.73 -0.64
N LYS A 155 19.25 -37.63 -1.52
CA LYS A 155 19.86 -38.91 -1.12
C LYS A 155 21.30 -38.69 -0.68
N TYR A 156 21.55 -38.75 0.63
CA TYR A 156 22.92 -38.74 1.16
C TYR A 156 23.65 -40.02 0.75
N VAL A 157 24.75 -39.89 0.01
CA VAL A 157 25.70 -40.99 -0.19
C VAL A 157 26.60 -41.03 1.05
N VAL A 158 26.38 -42.00 1.92
CA VAL A 158 27.28 -42.27 3.06
C VAL A 158 28.57 -42.88 2.51
N VAL A 159 29.59 -42.05 2.29
CA VAL A 159 30.94 -42.53 2.00
C VAL A 159 31.55 -42.99 3.32
N ARG A 160 31.60 -44.31 3.55
CA ARG A 160 32.43 -44.88 4.62
C ARG A 160 33.90 -44.63 4.25
N SER A 161 34.59 -43.76 5.00
CA SER A 161 36.05 -43.70 4.95
C SER A 161 36.63 -45.06 5.32
N ILE A 162 37.41 -45.62 4.41
CA ILE A 162 38.31 -46.73 4.68
C ILE A 162 39.57 -46.07 5.26
N VAL A 163 39.68 -46.04 6.58
CA VAL A 163 40.96 -45.97 7.31
C VAL A 163 40.85 -46.91 8.50
#